data_AF-A0A272EP23-F1
#
_entry.id   AF-A0A272EP23-F1
#
_cell.length_a   1.000
_cell.length_b   1.000
_cell.length_c   1.000
_cell.angle_alpha   90.00
_cell.angle_beta   90.00
_cell.angle_gamma   90.00
#
_symmetry.space_group_name_H-M   'P 1'
#
loop_
_entity.id
_entity.type
_entity.pdbx_description
1 polymer ?
#
loop_
_entity_poly.entity_id
_entity_poly.type
_entity_poly.pdbx_seq_one_letter_code
_entity_poly.pdbx_strand_id
1 'polypeptide(L)'
;MSRFADTLYAVAITLWVGALWAIGYISAPTLFEYVVDRSFAGVLAGRQFAIVAWVGIICAVYALIYQFFREGLGAFRLLAFWLIVLMLVLTLIGHFGVTPVIERLRPELARDVMASVVRSRFATWHGIASVLWLIQSVLGVGLVSLLIRR
;
A
#
# COMPACT_ATOMS: atom_id res chain seq x y z
N MET A 1 13.33 2.98 -27.43
CA MET A 1 12.28 3.56 -26.56
C MET A 1 12.74 4.91 -26.05
N SER A 2 11.83 5.86 -25.81
CA SER A 2 12.19 7.24 -25.45
C SER A 2 12.73 7.30 -24.02
N ARG A 3 13.81 8.06 -23.79
CA ARG A 3 14.37 8.35 -22.44
C ARG A 3 13.28 8.80 -21.44
N PHE A 4 12.23 9.41 -21.95
CA PHE A 4 11.05 9.84 -21.19
C PHE A 4 10.32 8.68 -20.50
N ALA A 5 10.10 7.55 -21.18
CA ALA A 5 9.40 6.40 -20.60
C ALA A 5 10.19 5.75 -19.45
N ASP A 6 11.52 5.70 -19.59
CA ASP A 6 12.42 5.18 -18.56
C ASP A 6 12.39 6.08 -17.30
N THR A 7 12.41 7.40 -17.49
CA THR A 7 12.25 8.36 -16.39
C THR A 7 10.88 8.21 -15.72
N LEU A 8 9.81 8.09 -16.50
CA LEU A 8 8.45 7.97 -15.94
C LEU A 8 8.28 6.66 -15.16
N TYR A 9 8.91 5.57 -15.60
CA TYR A 9 8.98 4.32 -14.84
C TYR A 9 9.67 4.52 -13.48
N ALA A 10 10.85 5.15 -13.46
CA ALA A 10 11.57 5.42 -12.22
C ALA A 10 10.77 6.33 -11.27
N VAL A 11 10.11 7.36 -11.79
CA VAL A 11 9.24 8.26 -11.02
C VAL A 11 8.03 7.53 -10.46
N ALA A 12 7.39 6.65 -11.24
CA ALA A 12 6.25 5.86 -10.78
C ALA A 12 6.61 4.94 -9.61
N ILE A 13 7.75 4.24 -9.69
CA ILE A 13 8.23 3.39 -8.60
C ILE A 13 8.59 4.23 -7.37
N THR A 14 9.29 5.34 -7.56
CA THR A 14 9.68 6.26 -6.48
C THR A 14 8.45 6.83 -5.77
N LEU A 15 7.43 7.25 -6.53
CA LEU A 15 6.18 7.76 -5.98
C LEU A 15 5.46 6.70 -5.17
N TRP A 16 5.33 5.48 -5.69
CA TRP A 16 4.63 4.40 -4.98
C TRP A 16 5.33 3.99 -3.69
N VAL A 17 6.62 3.67 -3.77
CA VAL A 17 7.40 3.23 -2.59
C VAL A 17 7.56 4.37 -1.59
N GLY A 18 7.82 5.59 -2.07
CA GLY A 18 7.90 6.77 -1.23
C GLY A 18 6.58 7.06 -0.49
N ALA A 19 5.44 6.96 -1.16
CA ALA A 19 4.13 7.16 -0.54
C ALA A 19 3.82 6.08 0.52
N LEU A 20 4.16 4.81 0.26
CA LEU A 20 4.03 3.73 1.24
C LEU A 20 4.80 4.02 2.52
N TRP A 21 6.02 4.54 2.39
CA TRP A 21 6.86 4.82 3.54
C TRP A 21 6.42 6.07 4.29
N ALA A 22 6.18 7.16 3.56
CA ALA A 22 5.75 8.42 4.12
C ALA A 22 4.43 8.26 4.88
N ILE A 23 3.45 7.56 4.32
CA ILE A 23 2.16 7.37 5.00
C ILE A 23 2.26 6.34 6.12
N GLY A 24 2.94 5.21 5.91
CA GLY A 24 2.98 4.13 6.90
C GLY A 24 3.80 4.42 8.14
N TYR A 25 4.96 5.08 7.99
CA TYR A 25 5.93 5.23 9.07
C TYR A 25 6.07 6.66 9.59
N ILE A 26 5.57 7.66 8.86
CA ILE A 26 5.62 9.07 9.28
C ILE A 26 4.21 9.57 9.54
N SER A 27 3.37 9.63 8.52
CA SER A 27 2.07 10.28 8.65
C SER A 27 1.11 9.53 9.58
N ALA A 28 0.93 8.22 9.44
CA ALA A 28 0.01 7.49 10.31
C ALA A 28 0.41 7.57 11.80
N PRO A 29 1.68 7.33 12.20
CA PRO A 29 2.11 7.54 13.59
C PRO A 29 1.87 8.96 14.12
N THR A 30 2.24 9.99 13.33
CA THR A 30 2.02 11.39 13.74
C THR A 30 0.54 11.71 13.95
N LEU A 31 -0.37 11.15 13.14
CA LEU A 31 -1.81 11.32 13.34
C LEU A 31 -2.29 10.73 14.67
N PHE A 32 -1.83 9.53 15.02
CA PHE A 32 -2.22 8.89 16.29
C PHE A 32 -1.56 9.52 17.53
N GLU A 33 -0.44 10.23 17.34
CA GLU A 33 0.26 10.95 18.40
C GLU A 33 -0.38 12.32 18.69
N TYR A 34 -0.65 13.12 17.66
CA TYR A 34 -1.03 14.53 17.84
C TYR A 34 -2.53 14.80 17.77
N VAL A 35 -3.34 13.91 17.17
CA VAL A 35 -4.79 14.09 17.10
C VAL A 35 -5.43 13.56 18.37
N VAL A 36 -6.08 14.45 19.13
CA VAL A 36 -6.75 14.14 20.41
C VAL A 36 -7.84 13.06 20.25
N ASP A 37 -8.62 13.15 19.17
CA ASP A 37 -9.62 12.13 18.84
C ASP A 37 -9.01 10.99 18.01
N ARG A 38 -8.76 9.85 18.67
CA ARG A 38 -8.25 8.62 18.02
C ARG A 38 -9.17 8.06 16.95
N SER A 39 -10.48 8.26 17.08
CA SER A 39 -11.44 7.82 16.06
C SER A 39 -11.25 8.63 14.78
N PHE A 40 -11.14 9.96 14.91
CA PHE A 40 -10.87 10.87 13.81
C PHE A 40 -9.51 10.59 13.17
N ALA A 41 -8.45 10.39 13.98
CA ALA A 41 -7.12 10.00 13.49
C ALA A 41 -7.19 8.73 12.62
N GLY A 42 -7.94 7.72 13.08
CA GLY A 42 -8.13 6.50 12.32
C GLY A 42 -8.93 6.69 11.02
N VAL A 43 -9.82 7.68 10.92
CA VAL A 43 -10.53 8.00 9.67
C VAL A 43 -9.54 8.59 8.68
N LEU A 44 -8.74 9.54 9.13
CA LEU A 44 -7.75 10.22 8.31
C LEU A 44 -6.66 9.26 7.82
N ALA A 45 -6.13 8.40 8.69
CA ALA A 45 -5.19 7.35 8.32
C ALA A 45 -5.81 6.39 7.27
N GLY A 46 -7.07 5.98 7.45
CA GLY A 46 -7.79 5.17 6.47
C GLY A 46 -7.88 5.83 5.08
N ARG A 47 -8.18 7.14 5.04
CA ARG A 47 -8.20 7.92 3.79
C ARG A 47 -6.82 7.99 3.14
N GLN A 48 -5.75 8.18 3.92
CA GLN A 48 -4.39 8.19 3.39
C GLN A 48 -4.00 6.82 2.81
N PHE A 49 -4.32 5.72 3.49
CA PHE A 49 -4.09 4.38 2.97
C PHE A 49 -4.86 4.12 1.66
N ALA A 50 -6.10 4.58 1.56
CA ALA A 50 -6.88 4.49 0.32
C ALA A 50 -6.23 5.26 -0.84
N ILE A 51 -5.72 6.47 -0.58
CA ILE A 51 -4.99 7.27 -1.59
C ILE A 51 -3.75 6.53 -2.06
N VAL A 52 -2.94 6.01 -1.12
CA VAL A 52 -1.72 5.24 -1.45
C VAL A 52 -2.07 3.97 -2.24
N ALA A 53 -3.16 3.30 -1.92
CA ALA A 53 -3.61 2.13 -2.68
C ALA A 53 -3.93 2.47 -4.14
N TRP A 54 -4.68 3.54 -4.38
CA TRP A 54 -4.99 3.99 -5.74
C TRP A 54 -3.75 4.43 -6.51
N VAL A 55 -2.88 5.22 -5.88
CA VAL A 55 -1.58 5.60 -6.47
C VAL A 55 -0.76 4.36 -6.81
N GLY A 56 -0.69 3.39 -5.89
CA GLY A 56 0.01 2.13 -6.09
C GLY A 56 -0.52 1.30 -7.24
N ILE A 57 -1.85 1.20 -7.39
CA ILE A 57 -2.49 0.50 -8.51
C ILE A 57 -2.10 1.17 -9.83
N ILE A 58 -2.21 2.50 -9.92
CA ILE A 58 -1.86 3.25 -11.15
C ILE A 58 -0.37 3.06 -11.49
N CYS A 59 0.52 3.22 -10.51
CA CYS A 59 1.95 3.04 -10.69
C CYS A 59 2.31 1.60 -11.10
N ALA A 60 1.69 0.60 -10.50
CA ALA A 60 1.92 -0.81 -10.83
C ALA A 60 1.46 -1.15 -12.24
N VAL A 61 0.25 -0.74 -12.62
CA VAL A 61 -0.29 -0.98 -13.96
C VAL A 61 0.61 -0.33 -15.02
N TYR A 62 1.01 0.93 -14.81
CA TYR A 62 1.95 1.61 -15.70
C TYR A 62 3.29 0.86 -15.79
N ALA A 63 3.85 0.44 -14.65
CA ALA A 63 5.15 -0.25 -14.59
C ALA A 63 5.13 -1.63 -15.25
N LEU A 64 4.02 -2.37 -15.17
CA LEU A 64 3.83 -3.65 -15.86
C LEU A 64 3.70 -3.46 -17.37
N ILE A 65 2.90 -2.48 -17.80
CA ILE A 65 2.75 -2.11 -19.22
C ILE A 65 4.11 -1.73 -19.79
N TYR A 66 4.87 -0.88 -19.08
CA TYR A 66 6.20 -0.47 -19.48
C TYR A 66 7.16 -1.67 -19.67
N GLN A 67 7.21 -2.60 -18.72
CA GLN A 67 8.06 -3.79 -18.83
C GLN A 67 7.65 -4.69 -19.99
N PHE A 68 6.35 -4.87 -20.21
CA PHE A 68 5.83 -5.69 -21.31
C PHE A 68 6.15 -5.07 -22.68
N PHE A 69 6.02 -3.75 -22.84
CA PHE A 69 6.39 -3.08 -24.09
C PHE A 69 7.89 -3.04 -24.34
N ARG A 70 8.72 -3.03 -23.28
CA ARG A 70 10.18 -2.98 -23.40
C ARG A 70 10.80 -4.34 -23.69
N GLU A 71 10.33 -5.38 -23.01
CA GLU A 71 11.00 -6.69 -22.98
C GLU A 71 10.13 -7.80 -23.61
N GLY A 72 8.88 -7.50 -23.99
CA GLY A 72 7.92 -8.48 -24.48
C GLY A 72 7.71 -9.62 -23.48
N LEU A 73 7.71 -10.85 -23.97
CA LEU A 73 7.66 -12.06 -23.13
C LEU A 73 8.91 -12.25 -22.25
N GLY A 74 10.00 -11.52 -22.53
CA GLY A 74 11.19 -11.48 -21.66
C GLY A 74 10.90 -10.86 -20.30
N ALA A 75 9.85 -10.04 -20.17
CA ALA A 75 9.45 -9.41 -18.91
C ALA A 75 9.19 -10.42 -17.78
N PHE A 76 8.65 -11.60 -18.08
CA PHE A 76 8.36 -12.65 -17.10
C PHE A 76 9.62 -13.24 -16.45
N ARG A 77 10.80 -13.04 -17.04
CA ARG A 77 12.09 -13.46 -16.47
C ARG A 77 12.67 -12.42 -15.52
N LEU A 78 12.12 -11.21 -15.50
CA LEU A 78 12.60 -10.12 -14.64
C LEU A 78 12.02 -10.25 -13.24
N LEU A 79 12.91 -10.23 -12.24
CA LEU A 79 12.50 -10.19 -10.84
C LEU A 79 11.64 -8.95 -10.54
N ALA A 80 11.94 -7.81 -11.16
CA ALA A 80 11.18 -6.57 -11.01
C ALA A 80 9.71 -6.73 -11.42
N PHE A 81 9.42 -7.49 -12.48
CA PHE A 81 8.06 -7.79 -12.90
C PHE A 81 7.27 -8.50 -11.80
N TRP A 82 7.83 -9.58 -11.24
CA TRP A 82 7.18 -10.34 -10.17
C TRP A 82 7.02 -9.54 -8.87
N LEU A 83 7.98 -8.69 -8.52
CA LEU A 83 7.84 -7.79 -7.37
C LEU A 83 6.68 -6.81 -7.55
N ILE A 84 6.55 -6.20 -8.73
CA ILE A 84 5.44 -5.27 -9.03
C ILE A 84 4.09 -6.01 -9.00
N VAL A 85 4.01 -7.20 -9.60
CA VAL A 85 2.80 -8.04 -9.55
C VAL A 85 2.43 -8.38 -8.11
N LEU A 86 3.39 -8.83 -7.31
CA LEU A 86 3.15 -9.20 -5.91
C LEU A 86 2.69 -8.00 -5.08
N MET A 87 3.36 -6.85 -5.21
CA MET A 87 2.97 -5.62 -4.52
C MET A 87 1.59 -5.12 -4.96
N LEU A 88 1.23 -5.28 -6.24
CA LEU A 88 -0.10 -4.96 -6.74
C LEU A 88 -1.17 -5.86 -6.11
N VAL A 89 -0.94 -7.17 -6.09
CA VAL A 89 -1.85 -8.14 -5.47
C VAL A 89 -2.04 -7.82 -3.98
N LEU A 90 -0.96 -7.54 -3.26
CA LEU A 90 -1.04 -7.14 -1.84
C LEU A 90 -1.82 -5.83 -1.66
N THR A 91 -1.63 -4.85 -2.55
CA THR A 91 -2.38 -3.59 -2.53
C THR A 91 -3.88 -3.83 -2.74
N LEU A 92 -4.24 -4.70 -3.70
CA LEU A 92 -5.64 -5.05 -3.97
C LEU A 92 -6.27 -5.80 -2.79
N ILE A 93 -5.58 -6.78 -2.21
CA ILE A 93 -6.04 -7.51 -1.02
C ILE A 93 -6.21 -6.56 0.17
N GLY A 94 -5.25 -5.68 0.40
CA GLY A 94 -5.31 -4.69 1.47
C GLY A 94 -6.50 -3.74 1.29
N HIS A 95 -6.63 -3.15 0.10
CA HIS A 95 -7.64 -2.12 -0.17
C HIS A 95 -9.06 -2.67 -0.31
N PHE A 96 -9.25 -3.76 -1.06
CA PHE A 96 -10.58 -4.31 -1.33
C PHE A 96 -10.97 -5.44 -0.37
N GLY A 97 -10.01 -6.10 0.28
CA GLY A 97 -10.28 -7.15 1.26
C GLY A 97 -10.28 -6.61 2.69
N VAL A 98 -9.18 -5.98 3.12
CA VAL A 98 -8.97 -5.63 4.54
C VAL A 98 -9.66 -4.33 4.92
N THR A 99 -9.49 -3.24 4.15
CA THR A 99 -10.08 -1.93 4.45
C THR A 99 -11.60 -1.97 4.68
N PRO A 100 -12.43 -2.55 3.78
CA PRO A 100 -13.88 -2.54 3.98
C PRO A 100 -14.33 -3.34 5.20
N VAL A 101 -13.59 -4.37 5.61
CA VAL A 101 -13.89 -5.13 6.84
C VAL A 101 -13.65 -4.27 8.07
N ILE A 102 -12.54 -3.52 8.10
CA ILE A 102 -12.23 -2.60 9.20
C ILE A 102 -13.27 -1.47 9.29
N GLU A 103 -13.71 -0.92 8.15
CA GLU A 103 -14.72 0.13 8.11
C GLU A 103 -16.08 -0.33 8.63
N ARG A 104 -16.49 -1.58 8.32
CA ARG A 104 -17.74 -2.16 8.83
C ARG A 104 -17.73 -2.39 10.34
N LEU A 105 -16.58 -2.73 10.91
CA LEU A 105 -16.44 -2.97 12.36
C LEU A 105 -16.37 -1.68 13.19
N ARG A 106 -16.05 -0.53 12.56
CA ARG A 106 -15.89 0.75 13.25
C ARG A 106 -17.16 1.33 13.88
N PRO A 107 -18.33 1.39 13.21
CA PRO A 107 -19.56 1.90 13.83
C PRO A 107 -20.06 1.01 14.99
N GLU A 108 -19.73 -0.28 14.97
CA GLU A 108 -20.06 -1.22 16.05
C GLU A 108 -19.21 -0.98 17.31
N LEU A 109 -17.99 -0.45 17.18
CA LEU A 109 -17.14 -0.04 18.31
C LEU A 109 -17.68 1.17 19.07
N ALA A 110 -18.45 2.03 18.40
CA ALA A 110 -19.04 3.24 19.00
C ALA A 110 -20.37 2.97 19.73
N ARG A 111 -20.98 1.80 19.52
CA ARG A 111 -22.20 1.36 20.20
C ARG A 111 -21.79 0.31 21.23
N ASP A 112 -21.67 0.71 22.50
CA ASP A 112 -21.12 -0.01 23.67
C ASP A 112 -21.66 -1.44 23.98
N VAL A 113 -22.38 -2.11 23.08
CA VAL A 113 -23.19 -3.30 23.38
C VAL A 113 -22.39 -4.62 23.32
N MET A 114 -21.17 -4.65 22.78
CA MET A 114 -20.32 -5.87 22.76
C MET A 114 -18.81 -5.56 22.66
N ALA A 115 -18.35 -4.57 23.42
CA ALA A 115 -17.07 -3.88 23.23
C ALA A 115 -15.81 -4.78 23.21
N SER A 116 -15.81 -5.96 23.84
CA SER A 116 -14.63 -6.84 23.89
C SER A 116 -14.44 -7.67 22.60
N VAL A 117 -15.51 -8.23 22.03
CA VAL A 117 -15.47 -9.10 20.84
C VAL A 117 -15.28 -8.29 19.56
N VAL A 118 -15.93 -7.13 19.45
CA VAL A 118 -15.75 -6.24 18.29
C VAL A 118 -14.34 -5.62 18.31
N ARG A 119 -13.83 -5.26 19.51
CA ARG A 119 -12.45 -4.76 19.67
C ARG A 119 -11.40 -5.80 19.33
N SER A 120 -11.58 -7.06 19.70
CA SER A 120 -10.62 -8.12 19.35
C SER A 120 -10.57 -8.33 17.82
N ARG A 121 -11.72 -8.37 17.15
CA ARG A 121 -11.79 -8.46 15.68
C ARG A 121 -11.15 -7.26 14.99
N PHE A 122 -11.41 -6.06 15.47
CA PHE A 122 -10.76 -4.84 14.95
C PHE A 122 -9.24 -4.93 15.10
N ALA A 123 -8.73 -5.34 16.26
CA ALA A 123 -7.30 -5.49 16.49
C ALA A 123 -6.66 -6.55 15.57
N THR A 124 -7.33 -7.68 15.33
CA THR A 124 -6.87 -8.71 14.41
C THR A 124 -6.76 -8.18 12.98
N TRP A 125 -7.82 -7.57 12.46
CA TRP A 125 -7.83 -7.04 11.08
C TRP A 125 -6.86 -5.86 10.91
N HIS A 126 -6.72 -5.02 11.94
CA HIS A 126 -5.72 -3.97 11.94
C HIS A 126 -4.30 -4.54 11.92
N GLY A 127 -4.01 -5.58 12.71
CA GLY A 127 -2.73 -6.28 12.68
C GLY A 127 -2.42 -6.91 11.31
N ILE A 128 -3.42 -7.53 10.67
CA ILE A 128 -3.28 -8.04 9.29
C ILE A 128 -2.93 -6.90 8.33
N ALA A 129 -3.61 -5.75 8.42
CA ALA A 129 -3.29 -4.59 7.60
C ALA A 129 -1.84 -4.11 7.82
N SER A 130 -1.38 -4.06 9.07
CA SER A 130 0.01 -3.68 9.40
C SER A 130 1.04 -4.65 8.82
N VAL A 131 0.78 -5.96 8.87
CA VAL A 131 1.67 -6.98 8.30
C VAL A 131 1.72 -6.88 6.77
N LEU A 132 0.56 -6.72 6.12
CA LEU A 132 0.51 -6.49 4.67
C LEU A 132 1.31 -5.25 4.27
N TRP A 133 1.17 -4.16 5.03
CA TRP A 133 1.92 -2.94 4.80
C TRP A 133 3.43 -3.14 4.96
N LEU A 134 3.86 -3.86 6.01
CA LEU A 134 5.27 -4.16 6.25
C LEU A 134 5.87 -4.99 5.11
N ILE A 135 5.18 -6.05 4.68
CA ILE A 135 5.62 -6.87 3.55
C ILE A 135 5.75 -6.00 2.29
N GLN A 136 4.75 -5.16 2.02
CA GLN A 136 4.75 -4.27 0.86
C GLN A 136 5.90 -3.25 0.91
N SER A 137 6.23 -2.72 2.09
CA SER A 137 7.40 -1.85 2.29
C SER A 137 8.72 -2.55 1.99
N VAL A 138 8.90 -3.80 2.47
CA VAL A 138 10.11 -4.60 2.21
C VAL A 138 10.25 -4.92 0.72
N LEU A 139 9.16 -5.31 0.06
CA LEU A 139 9.16 -5.52 -1.39
C LEU A 139 9.48 -4.23 -2.16
N GLY A 140 8.98 -3.08 -1.67
CA GLY A 140 9.30 -1.77 -2.22
C GLY A 140 10.81 -1.45 -2.18
N VAL A 141 11.50 -1.79 -1.09
CA VAL A 141 12.98 -1.68 -1.01
C VAL A 141 13.64 -2.56 -2.05
N GLY A 142 13.18 -3.80 -2.19
CA GLY A 142 13.69 -4.72 -3.20
C GLY A 142 13.56 -4.13 -4.60
N LEU A 143 12.40 -3.54 -4.91
CA LEU A 143 12.13 -2.93 -6.21
C LEU A 143 12.98 -1.69 -6.48
N VAL A 144 13.14 -0.79 -5.48
CA VAL A 144 14.02 0.38 -5.59
C VAL A 144 15.49 -0.04 -5.73
N SER A 145 15.92 -1.08 -5.02
CA SER A 145 17.28 -1.61 -5.12
C SER A 145 17.58 -2.15 -6.52
N LEU A 146 16.61 -2.80 -7.17
CA LEU A 146 16.73 -3.24 -8.56
C LEU A 146 16.76 -2.07 -9.55
N LEU A 147 16.03 -0.99 -9.27
CA LEU A 147 16.04 0.22 -10.09
C LEU A 147 17.40 0.92 -10.08
N ILE A 148 18.06 0.99 -8.92
CA ILE A 148 19.39 1.62 -8.75
C ILE A 148 20.49 0.80 -9.43
N ARG A 149 20.33 -0.53 -9.53
CA ARG A 149 21.31 -1.44 -10.13
C ARG A 149 21.21 -1.58 -11.65
N ARG A 150 20.18 -1.00 -12.27
CA ARG A 150 19.97 -0.97 -13.72
C ARG A 150 20.66 0.23 -14.35
#